data_AF-G8BNH8-F1
#
_entry.id   AF-G8BNH8-F1
#
_cell.length_a   1.000
_cell.length_b   1.000
_cell.length_c   1.000
_cell.angle_alpha   90.00
_cell.angle_beta   90.00
_cell.angle_gamma   90.00
#
_symmetry.space_group_name_H-M   'P 1'
#
loop_
_entity.id
_entity.type
_entity.pdbx_description
1 polymer ?
#
loop_
_entity_poly.entity_id
_entity_poly.type
_entity_poly.pdbx_seq_one_letter_code
_entity_poly.pdbx_strand_id
1 'polypeptide(L)'
;MFIPIICGMNNYDSNYKPKLQSTKKKNGEQPIDLPPLQPSDYENLYCPNCHNYSARPIKRRQFFTVWFIPILPVYWGKQVKCTICNWRQDFKDEAQLRKIVNEQKNIRNNQPQTYQAQQPPQMYQAQPTTQAPVNQQPPQTYQQLYS
;
A
#
# COMPACT_ATOMS: atom_id res chain seq x y z
N MET A 1 -36.77 31.27 4.98
CA MET A 1 -36.63 29.83 4.67
C MET A 1 -35.17 29.60 4.26
N PHE A 2 -34.29 29.30 5.21
CA PHE A 2 -32.89 28.98 4.91
C PHE A 2 -32.85 27.52 4.48
N ILE A 3 -32.71 27.25 3.19
CA ILE A 3 -32.37 25.90 2.72
C ILE A 3 -30.93 25.69 3.15
N PRO A 4 -30.61 24.76 4.07
CA PRO A 4 -29.22 24.43 4.32
C PRO A 4 -28.69 23.84 3.02
N ILE A 5 -27.83 24.59 2.34
CA ILE A 5 -27.12 24.07 1.18
C ILE A 5 -26.24 22.95 1.74
N ILE A 6 -26.65 21.70 1.53
CA ILE A 6 -25.88 20.52 1.92
C ILE A 6 -24.70 20.45 0.94
N CYS A 7 -23.64 21.19 1.27
CA CYS A 7 -22.34 21.15 0.62
C CYS A 7 -21.44 20.15 1.36
N GLY A 8 -20.67 19.34 0.64
CA GLY A 8 -19.73 18.40 1.26
C GLY A 8 -18.51 18.11 0.38
N MET A 9 -17.40 17.67 0.99
CA MET A 9 -16.20 17.23 0.27
C MET A 9 -16.14 15.71 0.23
N ASN A 10 -16.12 15.13 -0.96
CA ASN A 10 -16.02 13.69 -1.15
C ASN A 10 -14.63 13.29 -1.68
N ASN A 11 -14.03 12.25 -1.07
CA ASN A 11 -12.74 11.71 -1.46
C ASN A 11 -12.92 10.51 -2.39
N TYR A 12 -12.31 10.58 -3.57
CA TYR A 12 -12.28 9.51 -4.55
C TYR A 12 -10.85 9.00 -4.70
N ASP A 13 -10.60 7.82 -4.13
CA ASP A 13 -9.33 7.09 -4.25
C ASP A 13 -9.43 6.14 -5.46
N SER A 14 -8.52 6.25 -6.42
CA SER A 14 -8.42 5.33 -7.57
C SER A 14 -7.03 4.68 -7.60
N ASN A 15 -6.92 3.43 -8.08
CA ASN A 15 -5.62 2.78 -8.21
C ASN A 15 -4.70 3.59 -9.13
N TYR A 16 -3.45 3.78 -8.72
CA TYR A 16 -2.47 4.48 -9.54
C TYR A 16 -2.04 3.59 -10.71
N LYS A 17 -2.17 4.12 -11.94
CA LYS A 17 -1.62 3.50 -13.15
C LYS A 17 -0.46 4.36 -13.63
N PRO A 18 0.80 3.88 -13.60
CA PRO A 18 1.93 4.60 -14.15
C PRO A 18 1.70 4.80 -15.65
N LYS A 19 2.16 5.94 -16.18
CA LYS A 19 2.11 6.13 -17.63
C LYS A 19 3.22 5.26 -18.21
N LEU A 20 2.87 4.38 -19.15
CA LEU A 20 3.88 3.74 -20.00
C LEU A 20 4.66 4.89 -20.65
N GLN A 21 5.95 5.01 -20.34
CA GLN A 21 6.80 6.02 -20.96
C GLN A 21 7.02 5.61 -22.41
N SER A 22 6.11 6.00 -23.31
CA SER A 22 6.42 6.01 -24.74
C SER A 22 7.36 7.20 -24.96
N THR A 23 8.66 6.95 -24.94
CA THR A 23 9.66 7.96 -25.29
C THR A 23 9.45 8.38 -26.74
N LYS A 24 8.81 9.53 -26.97
CA LYS A 24 8.90 10.21 -28.28
C LYS A 24 10.27 10.87 -28.31
N LYS A 25 11.27 10.22 -28.91
CA LYS A 25 12.64 10.76 -29.03
C LYS A 25 12.59 12.13 -29.72
N LYS A 26 12.94 13.18 -29.00
CA LYS A 26 13.36 14.47 -29.56
C LYS A 26 14.80 14.68 -29.11
N ASN A 27 15.72 14.54 -30.06
CA ASN A 27 17.12 14.98 -30.02
C ASN A 27 18.01 14.44 -28.88
N GLY A 28 18.81 13.42 -29.19
CA GLY A 28 20.21 13.30 -28.74
C GLY A 28 20.52 12.87 -27.30
N GLU A 29 19.69 13.14 -26.30
CA GLU A 29 19.96 12.72 -24.93
C GLU A 29 19.55 11.25 -24.75
N GLN A 30 20.49 10.38 -24.35
CA GLN A 30 20.18 8.99 -24.02
C GLN A 30 19.18 8.98 -22.86
N PRO A 31 17.94 8.50 -23.06
CA PRO A 31 17.06 8.29 -21.93
C PRO A 31 17.77 7.27 -21.03
N ILE A 32 17.87 7.57 -19.74
CA ILE A 32 18.09 6.54 -18.73
C ILE A 32 16.95 5.54 -18.95
N ASP A 33 17.24 4.43 -19.63
CA ASP A 33 16.31 3.36 -19.98
C ASP A 33 15.88 2.63 -18.70
N LEU A 34 15.16 3.32 -17.82
CA LEU A 34 14.52 2.63 -16.72
C LEU A 34 13.35 1.84 -17.31
N PRO A 35 13.28 0.53 -17.06
CA PRO A 35 12.13 -0.25 -17.46
C PRO A 35 10.84 0.39 -16.92
N PRO A 36 9.72 0.26 -17.65
CA PRO A 36 8.44 0.72 -17.15
C PRO A 36 8.15 0.06 -15.79
N LEU A 37 7.71 0.84 -14.81
CA LEU A 37 7.29 0.32 -13.52
C LEU A 37 6.16 -0.69 -13.74
N GLN A 38 6.43 -1.95 -13.44
CA GLN A 38 5.41 -2.99 -13.54
C GLN A 38 4.49 -2.91 -12.33
N PRO A 39 3.19 -3.23 -12.47
CA PRO A 39 2.25 -3.27 -11.34
C PRO A 39 2.78 -4.01 -10.11
N SER A 40 3.46 -5.14 -10.32
CA SER A 40 4.07 -5.95 -9.26
C SER A 40 5.12 -5.21 -8.42
N ASP A 41 5.76 -4.17 -8.96
CA ASP A 41 6.83 -3.45 -8.29
C ASP A 41 6.32 -2.52 -7.17
N TYR A 42 5.07 -2.06 -7.27
CA TYR A 42 4.50 -1.05 -6.37
C TYR A 42 3.17 -1.46 -5.72
N GLU A 43 2.65 -2.66 -5.98
CA GLU A 43 1.41 -3.18 -5.38
C GLU A 43 1.56 -3.50 -3.88
N ASN A 44 2.78 -3.78 -3.38
CA ASN A 44 3.04 -4.23 -2.01
C ASN A 44 4.25 -3.50 -1.39
N LEU A 45 4.11 -2.19 -1.19
CA LEU A 45 5.09 -1.34 -0.53
C LEU A 45 5.04 -1.52 0.99
N TYR A 46 6.20 -1.37 1.62
CA TYR A 46 6.37 -1.43 3.07
C TYR A 46 5.70 -0.24 3.75
N CYS A 47 4.86 -0.50 4.75
CA CYS A 47 4.28 0.54 5.59
C CYS A 47 5.12 0.72 6.87
N PRO A 48 5.61 1.93 7.17
CA PRO A 48 6.40 2.18 8.38
C PRO A 48 5.58 2.11 9.68
N ASN A 49 4.25 2.18 9.59
CA ASN A 49 3.37 2.12 10.77
C ASN A 49 3.01 0.66 11.13
N CYS A 50 2.55 -0.13 10.14
CA CYS A 50 2.15 -1.52 10.36
C CYS A 50 3.28 -2.55 10.21
N HIS A 51 4.44 -2.14 9.70
CA HIS A 51 5.55 -3.04 9.39
C HIS A 51 5.13 -4.20 8.44
N ASN A 52 4.15 -3.95 7.55
CA ASN A 52 3.64 -4.92 6.58
C ASN A 52 3.69 -4.35 5.15
N TYR A 53 3.85 -5.21 4.14
CA TYR A 53 3.85 -4.86 2.71
C TYR A 53 2.42 -4.72 2.17
N SER A 54 1.67 -3.76 2.72
CA SER A 54 0.25 -3.55 2.36
C SER A 54 -0.02 -2.12 1.86
N ALA A 55 1.03 -1.37 1.57
CA ALA A 55 0.94 -0.04 1.01
C ALA A 55 0.97 -0.08 -0.52
N ARG A 56 0.14 0.76 -1.15
CA ARG A 56 0.06 0.85 -2.61
C ARG A 56 -0.16 2.29 -3.05
N PRO A 57 0.34 2.69 -4.22
CA PRO A 57 0.07 4.02 -4.77
C PRO A 57 -1.38 4.14 -5.24
N ILE A 58 -2.00 5.25 -4.86
CA ILE A 58 -3.35 5.67 -5.23
C ILE A 58 -3.31 7.08 -5.80
N LYS A 59 -4.23 7.36 -6.73
CA LYS A 59 -4.55 8.72 -7.17
C LYS A 59 -5.77 9.20 -6.40
N ARG A 60 -5.59 10.23 -5.57
CA ARG A 60 -6.64 10.86 -4.78
C ARG A 60 -7.22 12.05 -5.54
N ARG A 61 -8.54 12.10 -5.60
CA ARG A 61 -9.29 13.22 -6.15
C ARG A 61 -10.32 13.67 -5.11
N GLN A 62 -10.38 14.96 -4.82
CA GLN A 62 -11.44 15.49 -3.94
C GLN A 62 -12.39 16.32 -4.79
N PHE A 63 -13.68 16.07 -4.64
CA PHE A 63 -14.74 16.81 -5.33
C PHE A 63 -15.59 17.56 -4.32
N PHE A 64 -15.90 18.82 -4.64
CA PHE A 64 -16.91 19.59 -3.96
C PHE A 64 -18.28 19.16 -4.48
N THR A 65 -19.12 18.72 -3.56
CA THR A 65 -20.48 18.27 -3.84
C THR A 65 -21.46 19.30 -3.31
N VAL A 66 -22.43 19.66 -4.14
CA VAL A 66 -23.58 20.49 -3.75
C VAL A 66 -24.82 19.70 -4.08
N TRP A 67 -25.69 19.48 -3.09
CA TRP A 67 -26.97 18.83 -3.30
C TRP A 67 -26.82 17.46 -4.01
N PHE A 68 -25.88 16.64 -3.51
CA PHE A 68 -25.53 15.29 -3.99
C PHE A 68 -24.89 15.20 -5.38
N ILE A 69 -24.63 16.32 -6.07
CA ILE A 69 -23.95 16.32 -7.37
C ILE A 69 -22.49 16.76 -7.19
N PRO A 70 -21.49 15.95 -7.57
CA PRO A 70 -20.08 16.36 -7.56
C PRO A 70 -19.78 17.29 -8.73
N ILE A 71 -19.75 18.61 -8.48
CA ILE A 71 -19.63 19.62 -9.55
C ILE A 71 -18.17 19.96 -9.85
N LEU A 72 -17.34 20.19 -8.83
CA LEU A 72 -15.98 20.73 -9.03
C LEU A 72 -14.90 19.86 -8.36
N PRO A 73 -13.87 19.41 -9.11
CA PRO A 73 -12.68 18.83 -8.50
C PRO A 73 -11.86 19.92 -7.81
N VAL A 74 -11.66 19.79 -6.50
CA VAL A 74 -10.88 20.75 -5.68
C VAL A 74 -9.41 20.34 -5.60
N TYR A 75 -9.14 19.04 -5.58
CA TYR A 75 -7.78 18.53 -5.37
C TYR A 75 -7.49 17.29 -6.20
N TRP A 76 -6.29 17.25 -6.76
CA TRP A 76 -5.69 16.07 -7.37
C TRP A 76 -4.30 15.84 -6.80
N GLY A 77 -4.11 14.68 -6.18
CA GLY A 77 -2.85 14.25 -5.61
C GLY A 77 -2.56 12.79 -5.90
N LYS A 78 -1.29 12.41 -5.71
CA LYS A 78 -0.86 11.02 -5.75
C LYS A 78 -0.30 10.69 -4.37
N GLN A 79 -0.74 9.57 -3.81
CA GLN A 79 -0.42 9.18 -2.44
C GLN A 79 -0.13 7.70 -2.40
N VAL A 80 0.82 7.26 -1.58
CA VAL A 80 0.92 5.86 -1.17
C VAL A 80 0.01 5.67 0.03
N LYS A 81 -0.91 4.71 -0.02
CA LYS A 81 -1.86 4.41 1.05
C LYS A 81 -1.68 2.98 1.53
N CYS A 82 -1.56 2.80 2.84
CA CYS A 82 -1.66 1.50 3.48
C CYS A 82 -3.13 1.05 3.57
N THR A 83 -3.42 -0.18 3.16
CA THR A 83 -4.77 -0.75 3.25
C THR A 83 -5.18 -1.18 4.66
N ILE A 84 -4.21 -1.31 5.59
CA ILE A 84 -4.44 -1.75 6.97
C ILE A 84 -4.67 -0.56 7.91
N CYS A 85 -3.68 0.33 8.10
CA CYS A 85 -3.78 1.46 9.03
C CYS A 85 -4.14 2.80 8.39
N ASN A 86 -4.42 2.83 7.08
CA ASN A 86 -4.72 4.06 6.34
C ASN A 86 -3.61 5.13 6.40
N TRP A 87 -2.35 4.74 6.69
CA TRP A 87 -1.19 5.62 6.56
C TRP A 87 -1.06 6.11 5.12
N ARG A 88 -0.74 7.39 4.96
CA ARG A 88 -0.68 8.09 3.67
C ARG A 88 0.62 8.88 3.53
N GLN A 89 1.27 8.76 2.38
CA GLN A 89 2.44 9.55 2.01
C GLN A 89 2.25 10.16 0.62
N ASP A 90 2.31 11.48 0.52
CA ASP A 90 2.21 12.19 -0.75
C ASP A 90 3.49 12.03 -1.57
N PHE A 91 3.33 11.89 -2.89
CA PHE A 91 4.43 11.97 -3.85
C PHE A 91 3.99 12.79 -5.07
N LYS A 92 4.90 13.60 -5.60
CA LYS A 92 4.60 14.50 -6.73
C LYS A 92 4.77 13.77 -8.07
N ASP A 93 5.90 13.08 -8.21
CA ASP A 93 6.37 12.55 -9.50
C ASP A 93 6.54 11.03 -9.49
N GLU A 94 6.44 10.44 -10.69
CA GLU A 94 6.73 9.01 -10.87
C GLU A 94 8.19 8.68 -10.51
N ALA A 95 9.12 9.61 -10.72
CA ALA A 95 10.51 9.46 -10.28
C ALA A 95 10.63 9.29 -8.76
N GLN A 96 9.80 9.98 -7.97
CA GLN A 96 9.78 9.81 -6.52
C GLN A 96 9.20 8.45 -6.13
N LEU A 97 8.11 8.03 -6.78
CA LEU A 97 7.55 6.69 -6.58
C LEU A 97 8.58 5.60 -6.90
N ARG A 98 9.35 5.76 -7.99
CA ARG A 98 10.45 4.85 -8.36
C ARG A 98 11.53 4.78 -7.29
N LYS A 99 11.92 5.92 -6.71
CA LYS A 99 12.89 5.95 -5.61
C LYS A 99 12.39 5.15 -4.41
N ILE A 100 11.14 5.39 -3.98
CA ILE A 100 10.51 4.65 -2.87
C ILE A 100 10.49 3.14 -3.16
N VAL A 101 10.05 2.76 -4.36
CA VAL A 101 10.02 1.35 -4.79
C VAL A 101 11.41 0.72 -4.73
N ASN A 102 12.43 1.39 -5.27
CA ASN A 102 13.79 0.87 -5.31
C ASN A 102 14.41 0.75 -3.91
N GLU A 103 14.21 1.74 -3.06
CA GLU A 103 14.64 1.69 -1.65
C GLU A 103 13.99 0.51 -0.92
N GLN A 104 12.70 0.29 -1.14
CA GLN A 104 11.99 -0.81 -0.51
C GLN A 104 12.33 -2.19 -1.07
N LYS A 105 12.69 -2.29 -2.35
CA LYS A 105 13.24 -3.53 -2.93
C LYS A 105 14.53 -3.95 -2.20
N ASN A 106 15.40 -2.98 -1.88
CA ASN A 106 16.62 -3.27 -1.13
C ASN A 106 16.32 -3.77 0.29
N ILE A 107 15.33 -3.16 0.97
CA ILE A 107 14.90 -3.59 2.31
C ILE A 107 14.31 -4.99 2.27
N ARG A 108 13.45 -5.28 1.27
CA ARG A 108 12.82 -6.60 1.11
C ARG A 108 13.82 -7.72 0.86
N ASN A 109 14.87 -7.45 0.08
CA ASN A 109 15.91 -8.45 -0.20
C ASN A 109 16.80 -8.72 1.02
N ASN A 110 16.85 -7.81 1.99
CA ASN A 110 17.67 -7.95 3.19
C ASN A 110 16.89 -8.49 4.40
N GLN A 111 15.58 -8.71 4.29
CA GLN A 111 14.77 -9.24 5.39
C GLN A 111 14.49 -10.75 5.24
N PRO A 112 14.54 -11.53 6.34
CA PRO A 112 14.03 -12.89 6.35
C PRO A 112 12.52 -12.87 6.09
N GLN A 113 12.10 -13.64 5.09
CA GLN A 113 10.73 -13.75 4.61
C GLN A 113 9.79 -14.27 5.73
N THR A 114 8.99 -13.37 6.33
CA THR A 114 7.87 -13.74 7.20
C THR A 114 6.56 -13.12 6.68
N TYR A 115 6.15 -13.51 5.46
CA TYR A 115 4.84 -13.12 4.93
C TYR A 115 3.90 -14.32 4.91
N GLN A 116 3.01 -14.39 5.92
CA GLN A 116 1.82 -15.23 5.88
C GLN A 116 0.84 -14.64 4.88
N ALA A 117 0.67 -15.30 3.73
CA ALA A 117 -0.48 -15.07 2.88
C ALA A 117 -1.73 -15.50 3.65
N GLN A 118 -2.53 -14.53 4.10
CA GLN A 118 -3.86 -14.77 4.64
C GLN A 118 -4.76 -15.24 3.49
N GLN A 119 -4.80 -16.55 3.30
CA GLN A 119 -5.83 -17.22 2.53
C GLN A 119 -7.17 -17.07 3.27
N PRO A 120 -8.29 -16.81 2.59
CA PRO A 120 -9.60 -16.78 3.23
C PRO A 120 -9.92 -18.18 3.77
N PRO A 121 -10.27 -18.34 5.06
CA PRO A 121 -10.63 -19.64 5.59
C PRO A 121 -11.96 -20.11 4.98
N GLN A 122 -11.89 -21.17 4.19
CA GLN A 122 -13.02 -22.02 3.83
C GLN A 122 -13.45 -22.78 5.09
N MET A 123 -14.54 -22.36 5.75
CA MET A 123 -15.10 -23.08 6.89
C MET A 123 -16.01 -24.21 6.40
N TYR A 124 -15.50 -25.43 6.51
CA TYR A 124 -16.24 -26.69 6.48
C TYR A 124 -17.01 -26.93 7.80
N GLN A 125 -18.02 -27.80 7.71
CA GLN A 125 -19.04 -28.13 8.71
C GLN A 125 -18.55 -28.90 9.96
N ALA A 126 -19.25 -28.62 11.07
CA ALA A 126 -19.65 -29.47 12.21
C ALA A 126 -18.60 -30.16 13.14
N GLN A 127 -18.64 -29.76 14.43
CA GLN A 127 -18.25 -30.53 15.63
C GLN A 127 -19.25 -30.19 16.76
N PRO A 128 -19.56 -31.09 17.74
CA PRO A 128 -18.67 -31.46 18.86
C PRO A 128 -18.77 -32.97 19.24
N THR A 129 -17.96 -33.66 20.05
CA THR A 129 -16.81 -33.42 20.98
C THR A 129 -16.37 -34.81 21.48
N THR A 130 -15.10 -35.04 21.84
CA THR A 130 -14.64 -35.48 23.19
C THR A 130 -13.13 -35.80 23.25
N GLN A 131 -12.44 -35.10 24.18
CA GLN A 131 -11.46 -35.57 25.17
C GLN A 131 -9.95 -35.81 24.87
N ALA A 132 -9.14 -35.13 25.71
CA ALA A 132 -7.90 -35.53 26.40
C ALA A 132 -6.48 -35.27 25.78
N PRO A 133 -5.42 -35.10 26.61
CA PRO A 133 -4.44 -33.99 26.51
C PRO A 133 -2.96 -34.43 26.30
N VAL A 134 -2.08 -33.54 25.81
CA VAL A 134 -0.61 -33.67 25.99
C VAL A 134 0.08 -32.30 26.14
N ASN A 135 0.88 -32.24 27.21
CA ASN A 135 1.78 -31.22 27.71
C ASN A 135 2.99 -30.95 26.76
N GLN A 136 3.44 -29.69 26.65
CA GLN A 136 4.83 -29.37 26.28
C GLN A 136 5.23 -27.94 26.68
N GLN A 137 6.26 -27.85 27.52
CA GLN A 137 6.95 -26.64 28.00
C GLN A 137 7.87 -26.03 26.94
N PRO A 138 8.19 -24.71 27.01
CA PRO A 138 9.20 -24.07 26.15
C PRO A 138 10.62 -24.19 26.73
N PRO A 139 11.67 -24.39 25.90
CA PRO A 139 13.06 -24.37 26.35
C PRO A 139 13.62 -22.94 26.50
N GLN A 140 14.33 -22.72 27.61
CA GLN A 140 15.04 -21.49 27.97
C GLN A 140 16.55 -21.71 27.82
N THR A 141 17.20 -20.96 26.94
CA THR A 141 18.66 -20.78 26.84
C THR A 141 18.81 -19.47 26.04
N TYR A 142 19.43 -18.38 26.50
CA TYR A 142 20.85 -18.16 26.76
C TYR A 142 21.04 -16.96 27.72
N GLN A 143 21.72 -17.18 28.84
CA GLN A 143 22.59 -16.19 29.45
C GLN A 143 23.85 -16.93 29.89
N GLN A 144 25.02 -16.34 29.66
CA GLN A 144 26.34 -16.58 30.26
C GLN A 144 27.42 -16.49 29.17
N LEU A 145 27.91 -15.26 28.87
CA LEU A 145 29.29 -15.10 28.37
C LEU A 145 29.78 -13.64 28.46
N TYR A 146 29.95 -13.11 29.68
CA TYR A 146 30.96 -12.07 29.98
C TYR A 146 31.35 -12.21 31.45
N SER A 147 32.48 -12.88 31.66
CA SER A 147 33.33 -12.73 32.84
C SER A 147 34.44 -11.75 32.50
#